data_AF-A0A5B0PPS8-F1
#
_entry.id   AF-A0A5B0PPS8-F1
#
_cell.length_a   1.000
_cell.length_b   1.000
_cell.length_c   1.000
_cell.angle_alpha   90.00
_cell.angle_beta   90.00
_cell.angle_gamma   90.00
#
_symmetry.space_group_name_H-M   'P 1'
#
loop_
_entity.id
_entity.type
_entity.pdbx_description
1 polymer ?
#
loop_
_entity_poly.entity_id
_entity_poly.type
_entity_poly.pdbx_seq_one_letter_code
_entity_poly.pdbx_strand_id
1 'polypeptide(L)'
;MAAQLDATEGVPILLLLATCWPVAIQSVLENLKITKDNITFVRAELTRPEIRILRLLMLHSLKSDHDLIPIIKQQETHSKDIAPMLIYSGQRNATLQVMKNVNKARGMHGAEYNPWSSMISHYHANTGDYAKEGAVTAFASGKPIKYLPDDGPVVAEMEDLA
;
A
#
# COMPACT_ATOMS: atom_id res chain seq x y z
N MET A 1 -31.75 8.71 24.45
CA MET A 1 -32.32 9.20 23.18
C MET A 1 -31.19 9.81 22.37
N ALA A 2 -30.79 9.19 21.26
CA ALA A 2 -29.77 9.76 20.39
C ALA A 2 -30.41 10.88 19.54
N ALA A 3 -29.90 12.11 19.65
CA ALA A 3 -30.36 13.25 18.87
C ALA A 3 -30.36 12.88 17.37
N GLN A 4 -31.45 13.19 16.68
CA GLN A 4 -31.55 13.04 15.24
C GLN A 4 -30.68 14.11 14.60
N LEU A 5 -29.82 13.72 13.67
CA LEU A 5 -28.90 14.63 13.00
C LEU A 5 -29.66 15.56 12.02
N ASP A 6 -30.93 15.29 11.72
CA ASP A 6 -31.84 16.28 11.10
C ASP A 6 -32.06 17.53 11.98
N ALA A 7 -31.65 17.53 13.25
CA ALA A 7 -31.62 18.70 14.13
C ALA A 7 -30.25 19.42 14.05
N THR A 8 -29.68 19.61 12.86
CA THR A 8 -28.44 20.40 12.72
C THR A 8 -28.63 21.90 12.93
N GLU A 9 -29.84 22.38 13.27
CA GLU A 9 -30.16 23.80 13.47
C GLU A 9 -29.67 24.69 12.29
N GLY A 10 -29.73 24.15 11.06
CA GLY A 10 -29.30 24.84 9.85
C GLY A 10 -27.82 24.70 9.48
N VAL A 11 -27.03 23.91 10.23
CA VAL A 11 -25.62 23.65 9.90
C VAL A 11 -25.53 22.57 8.80
N PRO A 12 -24.90 22.85 7.64
CA PRO A 12 -24.76 21.85 6.57
C PRO A 12 -23.67 20.82 6.91
N ILE A 13 -23.87 19.57 6.45
CA ILE A 13 -22.90 18.48 6.58
C ILE A 13 -22.39 18.06 5.21
N LEU A 14 -21.07 17.88 5.11
CA LEU A 14 -20.41 17.33 3.94
C LEU A 14 -19.82 15.95 4.28
N LEU A 15 -20.21 14.91 3.53
CA LEU A 15 -19.69 13.56 3.64
C LEU A 15 -18.87 13.21 2.39
N LEU A 16 -17.59 12.88 2.57
CA LEU A 16 -16.68 12.50 1.48
C LEU A 16 -16.35 11.01 1.60
N LEU A 17 -16.76 10.24 0.58
CA LEU A 17 -16.55 8.78 0.53
C LEU A 17 -15.96 8.41 -0.83
N ALA A 18 -14.83 7.70 -0.83
CA ALA A 18 -14.25 7.14 -2.04
C ALA A 18 -14.86 5.77 -2.39
N THR A 19 -15.22 4.98 -1.37
CA THR A 19 -15.87 3.67 -1.51
C THR A 19 -17.31 3.75 -1.05
N CYS A 20 -18.24 3.86 -2.00
CA CYS A 20 -19.63 4.23 -1.72
C CYS A 20 -20.65 3.20 -2.27
N TRP A 21 -20.49 1.92 -1.89
CA TRP A 21 -21.44 0.87 -2.30
C TRP A 21 -22.85 1.21 -1.76
N PRO A 22 -23.95 1.00 -2.51
CA PRO A 22 -25.28 1.45 -2.10
C PRO A 22 -25.71 0.96 -0.71
N VAL A 23 -25.32 -0.26 -0.33
CA VAL A 23 -25.57 -0.82 1.01
C VAL A 23 -24.88 0.01 2.09
N ALA A 24 -23.62 0.40 1.88
CA ALA A 24 -22.87 1.23 2.82
C ALA A 24 -23.48 2.64 2.94
N ILE A 25 -23.90 3.25 1.82
CA ILE A 25 -24.58 4.55 1.83
C ILE A 25 -25.86 4.46 2.66
N GLN A 26 -26.67 3.42 2.45
CA GLN A 26 -27.91 3.23 3.20
C GLN A 26 -27.63 3.13 4.71
N SER A 27 -26.67 2.30 5.11
CA SER A 27 -26.29 2.18 6.51
C SER A 27 -25.78 3.50 7.09
N VAL A 28 -25.00 4.28 6.35
CA VAL A 28 -24.54 5.61 6.79
C VAL A 28 -25.74 6.54 7.04
N LEU A 29 -26.69 6.61 6.10
CA LEU A 29 -27.89 7.44 6.25
C LEU A 29 -28.74 7.01 7.45
N GLU A 30 -28.93 5.70 7.65
CA GLU A 30 -29.69 5.16 8.78
C GLU A 30 -29.01 5.48 10.12
N ASN A 31 -27.69 5.28 10.23
CA ASN A 31 -26.94 5.55 11.46
C ASN A 31 -26.88 7.05 11.78
N LEU A 32 -26.73 7.88 10.76
CA LEU A 32 -26.75 9.33 10.90
C LEU A 32 -28.18 9.89 10.93
N LYS A 33 -29.22 9.05 10.79
CA LYS A 33 -30.62 9.48 10.75
C LYS A 33 -30.86 10.64 9.77
N ILE A 34 -30.23 10.56 8.60
CA ILE A 34 -30.39 11.51 7.50
C ILE A 34 -31.32 10.87 6.48
N THR A 35 -32.41 11.55 6.13
CA THR A 35 -33.30 11.07 5.07
C THR A 35 -32.67 11.29 3.69
N LYS A 36 -33.05 10.49 2.69
CA LYS A 36 -32.53 10.65 1.32
C LYS A 36 -32.89 12.01 0.71
N ASP A 37 -34.00 12.60 1.13
CA ASP A 37 -34.46 13.90 0.65
C ASP A 37 -33.62 15.06 1.22
N ASN A 38 -32.94 14.82 2.35
CA ASN A 38 -32.08 15.80 3.03
C ASN A 38 -30.61 15.74 2.59
N ILE A 39 -30.26 14.94 1.57
CA ILE A 39 -28.88 14.80 1.09
C ILE A 39 -28.80 14.93 -0.43
N THR A 40 -27.82 15.71 -0.88
CA THR A 40 -27.47 15.78 -2.31
C THR A 40 -26.29 14.86 -2.58
N PHE A 41 -26.44 13.95 -3.55
CA PHE A 41 -25.35 13.06 -3.96
C PHE A 41 -24.57 13.62 -5.15
N VAL A 42 -23.26 13.78 -4.97
CA VAL A 42 -22.32 14.01 -6.06
C VAL A 42 -21.48 12.76 -6.24
N ARG A 43 -21.40 12.23 -7.46
CA ARG A 43 -20.69 10.98 -7.77
C ARG A 43 -19.75 11.21 -8.94
N ALA A 44 -18.48 10.88 -8.74
CA ALA A 44 -17.47 10.85 -9.79
C ALA A 44 -17.32 9.43 -10.33
N GLU A 45 -16.80 9.30 -11.56
CA GLU A 45 -16.44 8.01 -12.12
C GLU A 45 -15.17 7.44 -11.48
N LEU A 46 -15.16 6.14 -11.24
CA LEU A 46 -13.99 5.41 -10.75
C LEU A 46 -13.08 4.94 -11.90
N THR A 47 -13.49 5.13 -13.15
CA THR A 47 -12.76 4.66 -14.33
C THR A 47 -11.38 5.30 -14.39
N ARG A 48 -10.34 4.47 -14.42
CA ARG A 48 -8.95 4.87 -14.63
C ARG A 48 -8.40 4.10 -15.83
N PRO A 49 -8.49 4.67 -17.06
CA PRO A 49 -8.08 3.95 -18.28
C PRO A 49 -6.60 3.58 -18.29
N GLU A 50 -5.78 4.23 -17.46
CA GLU A 50 -4.36 3.94 -17.29
C GLU A 50 -4.11 2.65 -16.49
N ILE A 51 -5.11 2.18 -15.71
CA ILE A 51 -4.99 0.95 -14.91
C ILE A 51 -5.44 -0.25 -15.74
N ARG A 52 -4.54 -1.21 -15.91
CA ARG A 52 -4.83 -2.50 -16.53
C ARG A 52 -4.98 -3.58 -15.47
N ILE A 53 -6.10 -4.29 -15.50
CA ILE A 53 -6.36 -5.42 -14.60
C ILE A 53 -5.96 -6.71 -15.33
N LEU A 54 -4.99 -7.43 -14.76
CA LEU A 54 -4.55 -8.74 -15.25
C LEU A 54 -4.95 -9.81 -14.24
N ARG A 55 -5.54 -10.90 -14.72
CA ARG A 55 -5.87 -12.07 -13.90
C ARG A 55 -4.96 -13.23 -14.30
N LEU A 56 -4.14 -13.67 -13.37
CA LEU A 56 -3.23 -14.81 -13.57
C LEU A 56 -3.76 -16.03 -12.80
N LEU A 57 -3.62 -17.21 -13.41
CA LEU A 57 -3.94 -18.46 -12.73
C LEU A 57 -2.76 -18.86 -11.82
N MET A 58 -3.02 -19.05 -10.54
CA MET A 58 -2.04 -19.57 -9.59
C MET A 58 -1.96 -21.09 -9.74
N LEU A 59 -0.79 -21.61 -10.09
CA LEU A 59 -0.52 -23.04 -10.26
C LEU A 59 0.01 -23.69 -8.98
N HIS A 60 0.55 -22.87 -8.07
CA HIS A 60 1.05 -23.27 -6.77
C HIS A 60 0.12 -22.79 -5.66
N SER A 61 0.28 -23.39 -4.48
CA SER A 61 -0.47 -22.95 -3.30
C SER A 61 -0.14 -21.49 -2.98
N LEU A 62 -1.16 -20.71 -2.62
CA LEU A 62 -1.00 -19.35 -2.07
C LEU A 62 -0.08 -19.32 -0.83
N LYS A 63 0.03 -20.44 -0.10
CA LYS A 63 0.95 -20.55 1.03
C LYS A 63 2.41 -20.55 0.60
N SER A 64 2.72 -21.11 -0.57
CA SER A 64 4.09 -21.18 -1.07
C SER A 64 4.42 -20.02 -2.00
N ASP A 65 3.41 -19.45 -2.68
CA ASP A 65 3.49 -18.27 -3.54
C ASP A 65 4.58 -18.35 -4.64
N HIS A 66 4.86 -19.57 -5.12
CA HIS A 66 5.94 -19.80 -6.08
C HIS A 66 5.66 -19.20 -7.46
N ASP A 67 4.39 -19.00 -7.80
CA ASP A 67 3.99 -18.36 -9.06
C ASP A 67 4.44 -16.90 -9.16
N LEU A 68 4.78 -16.26 -8.04
CA LEU A 68 5.33 -14.90 -8.04
C LEU A 68 6.75 -14.84 -8.60
N ILE A 69 7.54 -15.91 -8.46
CA ILE A 69 8.94 -15.94 -8.88
C ILE A 69 9.11 -15.61 -10.37
N PRO A 70 8.43 -16.30 -11.32
CA PRO A 70 8.57 -15.98 -12.74
C PRO A 70 8.08 -14.57 -13.07
N ILE A 71 7.04 -14.06 -12.39
CA ILE A 71 6.51 -12.70 -12.61
C ILE A 71 7.56 -11.64 -12.26
N ILE A 72 8.24 -11.78 -11.12
CA ILE A 72 9.26 -10.84 -10.67
C ILE A 72 10.56 -10.99 -11.48
N LYS A 73 10.94 -12.22 -11.86
CA LYS A 73 12.14 -12.50 -12.66
C LYS A 73 12.08 -11.92 -14.08
N GLN A 74 10.91 -11.88 -14.70
CA GLN A 74 10.72 -11.38 -16.08
C GLN A 74 11.07 -9.90 -16.24
N GLN A 75 11.15 -9.14 -15.15
CA GLN A 75 11.65 -7.77 -15.19
C GLN A 75 13.18 -7.78 -15.29
N GLU A 76 13.73 -7.72 -16.51
CA GLU A 76 15.18 -7.56 -16.79
C GLU A 76 15.78 -6.23 -16.26
N THR A 77 14.94 -5.43 -15.61
CA THR A 77 15.25 -4.15 -14.99
C THR A 77 16.14 -4.32 -13.74
N HIS A 78 17.21 -3.51 -13.63
CA HIS A 78 18.00 -3.44 -12.40
C HIS A 78 17.13 -2.99 -11.22
N SER A 79 17.44 -3.44 -10.00
CA SER A 79 16.60 -3.17 -8.82
C SER A 79 16.29 -1.69 -8.58
N LYS A 80 17.22 -0.79 -8.95
CA LYS A 80 17.08 0.66 -8.84
C LYS A 80 16.10 1.30 -9.85
N ASP A 81 15.81 0.58 -10.93
CA ASP A 81 14.99 1.06 -12.06
C ASP A 81 13.59 0.41 -12.03
N ILE A 82 13.31 -0.45 -11.04
CA ILE A 82 12.00 -1.06 -10.84
C ILE A 82 11.04 0.01 -10.31
N ALA A 83 9.91 0.19 -10.99
CA ALA A 83 8.84 1.05 -10.50
C ALA A 83 8.34 0.56 -9.12
N PRO A 84 8.11 1.46 -8.14
CA PRO A 84 7.58 1.09 -6.84
C PRO A 84 6.33 0.21 -6.95
N MET A 85 6.35 -0.95 -6.28
CA MET A 85 5.32 -1.98 -6.37
C MET A 85 4.75 -2.31 -4.99
N LEU A 86 3.41 -2.37 -4.89
CA LEU A 86 2.71 -2.89 -3.72
C LEU A 86 2.28 -4.33 -3.96
N ILE A 87 2.62 -5.22 -3.01
CA ILE A 87 2.16 -6.61 -3.00
C ILE A 87 1.32 -6.81 -1.74
N TYR A 88 0.02 -7.05 -1.91
CA TYR A 88 -0.88 -7.32 -0.81
C TYR A 88 -0.87 -8.81 -0.46
N SER A 89 -0.88 -9.10 0.85
CA SER A 89 -0.90 -10.46 1.39
C SER A 89 -1.90 -10.54 2.54
N GLY A 90 -2.64 -11.65 2.64
CA GLY A 90 -3.69 -11.81 3.64
C GLY A 90 -3.20 -12.00 5.08
N GLN A 91 -1.93 -12.38 5.28
CA GLN A 91 -1.37 -12.67 6.60
C GLN A 91 0.10 -12.25 6.67
N ARG A 92 0.60 -12.03 7.90
CA ARG A 92 2.03 -11.70 8.15
C ARG A 92 2.98 -12.79 7.64
N ASN A 93 2.66 -14.06 7.89
CA ASN A 93 3.48 -15.18 7.43
C ASN A 93 3.50 -15.29 5.90
N ALA A 94 2.38 -14.98 5.23
CA ALA A 94 2.32 -14.92 3.77
C ALA A 94 3.17 -13.77 3.22
N THR A 95 3.18 -12.62 3.89
CA THR A 95 4.04 -11.48 3.51
C THR A 95 5.53 -11.86 3.59
N LEU A 96 5.93 -12.56 4.65
CA LEU A 96 7.31 -13.07 4.75
C LEU A 96 7.64 -14.07 3.64
N GLN A 97 6.69 -14.95 3.28
CA GLN A 97 6.88 -15.88 2.17
C GLN A 97 7.02 -15.17 0.81
N VAL A 98 6.20 -14.14 0.57
CA VAL A 98 6.31 -13.27 -0.60
C VAL A 98 7.69 -12.61 -0.65
N MET A 99 8.15 -12.03 0.46
CA MET A 99 9.49 -11.43 0.55
C MET A 99 10.60 -12.43 0.20
N LYS A 100 10.51 -13.68 0.69
CA LYS A 100 11.43 -14.76 0.33
C LYS A 100 11.44 -15.02 -1.17
N ASN A 101 10.27 -15.11 -1.79
CA ASN A 101 10.14 -15.40 -3.22
C ASN A 101 10.61 -14.23 -4.09
N VAL A 102 10.34 -12.98 -3.71
CA VAL A 102 10.84 -11.77 -4.37
C VAL A 102 12.37 -11.72 -4.30
N ASN A 103 12.93 -11.92 -3.11
CA ASN A 103 14.38 -11.93 -2.92
C ASN A 103 15.06 -13.09 -3.67
N LYS A 104 14.46 -14.28 -3.66
CA LYS A 104 14.89 -15.44 -4.47
C LYS A 104 14.81 -15.16 -5.98
N ALA A 105 13.77 -14.46 -6.42
CA ALA A 105 13.63 -14.05 -7.82
C ALA A 105 14.76 -13.10 -8.24
N ARG A 106 15.23 -12.25 -7.31
CA ARG A 106 16.27 -11.25 -7.54
C ARG A 106 17.68 -11.66 -7.10
N GLY A 107 17.87 -12.92 -6.70
CA GLY A 107 19.17 -13.44 -6.27
C GLY A 107 19.68 -12.94 -4.91
N MET A 108 18.84 -12.28 -4.10
CA MET A 108 19.18 -11.74 -2.77
C MET A 108 18.72 -12.67 -1.64
N HIS A 109 19.16 -13.93 -1.66
CA HIS A 109 18.75 -14.93 -0.68
C HIS A 109 19.00 -14.48 0.77
N GLY A 110 17.98 -14.61 1.65
CA GLY A 110 18.08 -14.27 3.06
C GLY A 110 17.79 -12.80 3.39
N ALA A 111 17.68 -11.92 2.39
CA ALA A 111 17.41 -10.49 2.59
C ALA A 111 15.98 -10.22 3.12
N GLU A 112 15.10 -11.23 3.24
CA GLU A 112 13.75 -11.06 3.77
C GLU A 112 13.71 -10.66 5.25
N TYR A 113 14.80 -10.92 5.98
CA TYR A 113 14.96 -10.53 7.38
C TYR A 113 15.79 -9.27 7.56
N ASN A 114 16.32 -8.70 6.47
CA ASN A 114 17.09 -7.47 6.53
C ASN A 114 16.13 -6.27 6.58
N PRO A 115 16.05 -5.54 7.72
CA PRO A 115 15.19 -4.36 7.82
C PRO A 115 15.62 -3.22 6.90
N TRP A 116 16.84 -3.26 6.38
CA TRP A 116 17.42 -2.29 5.44
C TRP A 116 17.52 -2.83 4.01
N SER A 117 16.70 -3.84 3.66
CA SER A 117 16.65 -4.34 2.29
C SER A 117 16.22 -3.23 1.34
N SER A 118 17.02 -2.99 0.30
CA SER A 118 16.71 -2.04 -0.77
C SER A 118 15.63 -2.54 -1.74
N MET A 119 15.22 -3.81 -1.63
CA MET A 119 14.34 -4.48 -2.58
C MET A 119 12.88 -4.53 -2.14
N ILE A 120 12.64 -4.95 -0.91
CA ILE A 120 11.28 -5.17 -0.40
C ILE A 120 11.23 -4.94 1.10
N SER A 121 10.13 -4.36 1.55
CA SER A 121 9.82 -4.12 2.96
C SER A 121 8.40 -4.56 3.25
N HIS A 122 8.12 -4.89 4.51
CA HIS A 122 6.78 -5.27 4.95
C HIS A 122 6.13 -4.13 5.72
N TYR A 123 4.81 -4.03 5.60
CA TYR A 123 4.00 -3.06 6.33
C TYR A 123 2.80 -3.76 6.95
N HIS A 124 2.74 -3.77 8.27
CA HIS A 124 1.63 -4.33 9.03
C HIS A 124 1.25 -3.42 10.20
N ALA A 125 0.05 -3.62 10.75
CA ALA A 125 -0.42 -2.87 11.91
C ALA A 125 0.55 -2.95 13.10
N ASN A 126 1.23 -4.08 13.27
CA ASN A 126 2.20 -4.31 14.35
C ASN A 126 3.67 -4.11 13.96
N THR A 127 3.96 -3.58 12.77
CA THR A 127 5.30 -3.08 12.44
C THR A 127 5.57 -1.83 13.29
N GLY A 128 6.79 -1.66 13.78
CA GLY A 128 7.16 -0.46 14.55
C GLY A 128 7.02 0.82 13.73
N ASP A 129 6.70 1.93 14.37
CA ASP A 129 6.30 3.16 13.67
C ASP A 129 7.42 3.74 12.78
N TYR A 130 8.68 3.74 13.26
CA TYR A 130 9.83 4.12 12.45
C TYR A 130 9.99 3.27 11.18
N ALA A 131 9.74 1.97 11.28
CA ALA A 131 9.83 1.07 10.12
C ALA A 131 8.66 1.30 9.14
N LYS A 132 7.46 1.62 9.64
CA LYS A 132 6.32 2.02 8.81
C LYS A 132 6.61 3.31 8.05
N GLU A 133 7.09 4.33 8.74
CA GLU A 133 7.44 5.62 8.16
C GLU A 133 8.55 5.48 7.11
N GLY A 134 9.60 4.72 7.43
CA GLY A 134 10.69 4.42 6.49
C GLY A 134 10.19 3.71 5.23
N ALA A 135 9.32 2.69 5.39
CA ALA A 135 8.75 1.97 4.25
C ALA A 135 7.88 2.87 3.36
N VAL A 136 7.03 3.72 3.95
CA VAL A 136 6.18 4.66 3.21
C VAL A 136 7.02 5.72 2.49
N THR A 137 8.03 6.27 3.16
CA THR A 137 8.92 7.30 2.59
C THR A 137 9.75 6.74 1.42
N ALA A 138 10.30 5.54 1.57
CA ALA A 138 11.01 4.86 0.50
C ALA A 138 10.12 4.56 -0.71
N PHE A 139 8.91 4.03 -0.45
CA PHE A 139 7.94 3.76 -1.50
C PHE A 139 7.54 5.03 -2.26
N ALA A 140 7.22 6.12 -1.55
CA ALA A 140 6.78 7.39 -2.14
C ALA A 140 7.90 8.10 -2.91
N SER A 141 9.15 7.99 -2.46
CA SER A 141 10.30 8.60 -3.13
C SER A 141 10.83 7.78 -4.31
N GLY A 142 10.38 6.55 -4.49
CA GLY A 142 10.93 5.60 -5.46
C GLY A 142 12.40 5.26 -5.20
N LYS A 143 12.88 5.47 -3.97
CA LYS A 143 14.25 5.22 -3.55
C LYS A 143 14.28 4.09 -2.52
N PRO A 144 15.39 3.35 -2.39
CA PRO A 144 15.56 2.39 -1.32
C PRO A 144 15.40 3.06 0.06
N ILE A 145 14.97 2.30 1.08
CA ILE A 145 14.97 2.78 2.47
C ILE A 145 16.40 3.20 2.84
N LYS A 146 16.60 4.51 3.01
CA LYS A 146 17.77 5.09 3.66
C LYS A 146 17.31 5.63 5.00
N TYR A 147 17.80 5.04 6.09
CA TYR A 147 17.76 5.74 7.37
C TYR A 147 19.01 6.63 7.44
N LEU A 148 18.80 7.94 7.59
CA LEU A 148 19.85 8.84 8.09
C LEU A 148 19.89 8.62 9.61
N PRO A 149 20.99 8.15 10.20
CA PRO A 149 21.10 8.15 11.65
C PRO A 149 21.15 9.61 12.14
N ASP A 150 20.14 10.04 12.88
CA ASP A 150 20.14 11.33 13.59
C ASP A 150 21.19 11.29 14.71
N ASP A 151 22.42 11.71 14.40
CA ASP A 151 23.24 12.72 15.12
C ASP A 151 24.71 12.70 14.63
N GLY A 152 25.07 13.66 13.75
CA GLY A 152 26.47 14.04 13.44
C GLY A 152 26.76 14.33 11.94
N PRO A 153 27.55 15.38 11.59
CA PRO A 153 27.45 16.05 10.29
C PRO A 153 28.17 15.35 9.13
N VAL A 154 27.51 15.47 7.97
CA VAL A 154 28.04 15.70 6.60
C VAL A 154 29.39 15.07 6.23
N VAL A 155 29.37 14.21 5.22
CA VAL A 155 30.10 14.53 3.97
C VAL A 155 29.30 14.07 2.76
N ALA A 156 28.88 15.05 1.97
CA ALA A 156 28.79 14.87 0.54
C ALA A 156 30.17 14.43 0.02
N GLU A 157 30.15 13.58 -1.01
CA GLU A 157 31.22 13.23 -1.96
C GLU A 157 31.34 11.71 -2.09
N MET A 158 30.86 11.22 -3.23
CA MET A 158 31.65 10.46 -4.21
C MET A 158 30.79 10.39 -5.49
N GLU A 159 30.60 11.56 -6.11
CA GLU A 159 30.77 11.59 -7.56
C GLU A 159 32.29 11.48 -7.82
N ASP A 160 32.63 10.78 -8.88
CA ASP A 160 33.99 10.47 -9.37
C ASP A 160 34.83 9.49 -8.53
N LEU A 161 34.85 8.23 -8.98
CA LEU A 161 36.10 7.50 -9.21
C LEU A 161 35.85 6.26 -10.11
N ALA A 162 36.27 6.42 -11.36
CA ALA A 162 36.53 5.45 -12.44
C ALA A 162 35.34 4.80 -13.18
#